data_AF-A0A2V9MQM6-F1
#
_entry.id   AF-A0A2V9MQM6-F1
#
_cell.length_a   1.000
_cell.length_b   1.000
_cell.length_c   1.000
_cell.angle_alpha   90.00
_cell.angle_beta   90.00
_cell.angle_gamma   90.00
#
_symmetry.space_group_name_H-M   'P 1'
#
loop_
_entity.id
_entity.type
_entity.pdbx_description
1 polymer ?
#
loop_
_entity_poly.entity_id
_entity_poly.type
_entity_poly.pdbx_seq_one_letter_code
_entity_poly.pdbx_strand_id
1 'polypeptide(L)'
;KILNKKKGGWVMELGTFDIKEHLLQSSEEFRRLAQKHSNYEEQLEKLLHKNYLSEEEKVEEVKLKKWKLHVKDQMEIMIQKYRQQAAKQAGPSK
;
A
#
# COMPACT_ATOMS: atom_id res chain seq x y z
N LYS A 1 3.26 16.51 -26.03
CA LYS A 1 2.40 16.52 -24.82
C LYS A 1 1.81 15.13 -24.60
N ILE A 2 2.56 14.20 -24.02
CA ILE A 2 2.01 12.90 -23.59
C ILE A 2 2.87 12.43 -22.41
N LEU A 3 2.40 12.62 -21.19
CA LEU A 3 2.94 11.83 -20.08
C LEU A 3 1.79 11.38 -19.18
N ASN A 4 1.29 10.20 -19.54
CA ASN A 4 0.82 9.17 -18.64
C ASN A 4 -0.08 9.62 -17.48
N LYS A 5 -1.28 10.06 -17.85
CA LYS A 5 -2.46 10.00 -17.00
C LYS A 5 -2.95 8.54 -16.89
N LYS A 6 -2.10 7.61 -16.46
CA LYS A 6 -2.57 6.30 -15.98
C LYS A 6 -2.81 6.43 -14.48
N LYS A 7 -4.04 6.78 -14.14
CA LYS A 7 -4.64 6.35 -12.88
C LYS A 7 -4.60 4.82 -12.90
N GLY A 8 -3.51 4.23 -12.42
CA GLY A 8 -3.52 2.84 -11.99
C GLY A 8 -4.42 2.80 -10.76
N GLY A 9 -5.70 2.55 -10.99
CA GLY A 9 -6.66 2.40 -9.92
C GLY A 9 -6.20 1.27 -9.03
N TRP A 10 -5.69 1.59 -7.85
CA TRP A 10 -5.54 0.61 -6.80
C TRP A 10 -6.84 0.67 -6.01
N VAL A 11 -7.90 0.16 -6.64
CA VAL A 11 -9.05 -0.36 -5.91
C VAL A 11 -8.47 -1.46 -5.05
N MET A 12 -8.09 -1.12 -3.82
CA MET A 12 -7.76 -2.11 -2.82
C MET A 12 -9.00 -2.99 -2.70
N GLU A 13 -8.84 -4.29 -2.93
CA GLU A 13 -9.89 -5.27 -2.68
C GLU A 13 -10.37 -5.09 -1.24
N LEU A 14 -11.58 -4.54 -1.09
CA LEU A 14 -12.27 -4.30 0.18
C LEU A 14 -12.30 -5.56 1.07
N GLY A 15 -12.10 -6.75 0.49
CA GLY A 15 -12.06 -8.04 1.21
C GLY A 15 -10.76 -8.35 1.96
N THR A 16 -9.77 -7.46 2.00
CA THR A 16 -8.55 -7.66 2.82
C THR A 16 -8.51 -6.81 4.08
N PHE A 17 -9.53 -5.97 4.31
CA PHE A 17 -9.59 -5.04 5.44
C PHE A 17 -9.47 -5.75 6.79
N ASP A 18 -10.22 -6.83 7.00
CA ASP A 18 -10.20 -7.59 8.26
C ASP A 18 -8.81 -8.16 8.59
N ILE A 19 -8.10 -8.68 7.58
CA ILE A 19 -6.75 -9.24 7.76
C ILE A 19 -5.74 -8.13 8.01
N LYS A 20 -5.90 -6.98 7.35
CA LYS A 20 -5.07 -5.80 7.62
C LYS A 20 -5.24 -5.32 9.05
N GLU A 21 -6.47 -5.25 9.55
CA GLU A 21 -6.74 -4.80 10.91
C GLU A 21 -6.12 -5.74 11.94
N HIS A 22 -6.26 -7.05 11.73
CA HIS A 22 -5.60 -8.05 12.57
C HIS A 22 -4.07 -7.96 12.50
N LEU A 23 -3.50 -7.76 11.30
CA LEU A 23 -2.06 -7.57 11.14
C LEU A 23 -1.55 -6.25 11.73
N LEU A 24 -2.35 -5.18 11.73
CA LEU A 24 -1.99 -3.92 12.39
C LEU A 24 -1.89 -4.08 13.90
N GLN A 25 -2.74 -4.93 14.48
CA GLN A 25 -2.75 -5.26 15.91
C GLN A 25 -1.61 -6.23 16.26
N SER A 26 -1.41 -7.27 15.45
CA SER A 26 -0.50 -8.37 15.76
C SER A 26 0.93 -8.19 15.22
N SER A 27 1.15 -7.36 14.20
CA SER A 27 2.43 -7.21 13.50
C SER A 27 2.89 -5.75 13.47
N GLU A 28 3.95 -5.46 14.22
CA GLU A 28 4.56 -4.13 14.23
C GLU A 28 5.11 -3.72 12.85
N GLU A 29 5.62 -4.69 12.07
CA GLU A 29 6.08 -4.44 10.70
C GLU A 29 4.95 -3.95 9.80
N PHE A 30 3.77 -4.55 9.91
CA PHE A 30 2.60 -4.12 9.15
C PHE A 30 2.17 -2.70 9.55
N ARG A 31 2.23 -2.38 10.84
CA ARG A 31 1.97 -1.01 11.35
C ARG A 31 2.93 0.02 10.77
N ARG A 32 4.23 -0.30 10.70
CA ARG A 32 5.24 0.56 10.08
C ARG A 32 4.98 0.76 8.58
N LEU A 33 4.60 -0.31 7.86
CA LEU A 33 4.23 -0.23 6.44
C LEU A 33 2.99 0.65 6.23
N ALA A 34 1.96 0.51 7.08
CA ALA A 34 0.74 1.33 7.01
C ALA A 34 1.03 2.81 7.26
N GLN A 35 1.89 3.12 8.23
CA GLN A 35 2.32 4.49 8.48
C GLN A 35 3.10 5.07 7.29
N LYS A 36 4.00 4.30 6.68
CA LYS A 36 4.70 4.70 5.45
C LYS A 36 3.73 4.93 4.29
N HIS A 37 2.74 4.05 4.11
CA HIS A 37 1.71 4.19 3.09
C HIS A 37 0.95 5.51 3.26
N SER A 38 0.48 5.81 4.47
CA SER A 38 -0.23 7.05 4.77
C SER A 38 0.64 8.29 4.52
N ASN A 39 1.91 8.24 4.89
CA ASN A 39 2.85 9.35 4.65
C ASN A 39 3.08 9.57 3.14
N TYR A 40 3.28 8.49 2.37
CA TYR A 40 3.41 8.59 0.90
C TYR A 40 2.13 9.08 0.25
N GLU A 41 0.96 8.72 0.78
CA GLU A 41 -0.33 9.21 0.30
C GLU A 41 -0.50 10.71 0.55
N GLU A 42 -0.17 11.20 1.75
CA GLU A 42 -0.20 12.63 2.07
C GLU A 42 0.76 13.44 1.18
N GLN A 43 1.99 12.95 1.00
CA GLN A 43 2.96 13.61 0.10
C GLN A 43 2.46 13.63 -1.34
N LEU A 44 1.88 12.52 -1.82
CA LEU A 44 1.30 12.44 -3.16
C LEU A 44 0.12 13.41 -3.29
N GLU A 45 -0.74 13.51 -2.28
CA GLU A 45 -1.89 14.41 -2.28
C GLU A 45 -1.45 15.87 -2.32
N LYS A 46 -0.42 16.26 -1.56
CA LYS A 46 0.16 17.61 -1.61
C LYS A 46 0.66 17.96 -3.02
N LEU A 47 1.28 17.00 -3.71
CA LEU A 47 1.71 17.19 -5.10
C LEU A 47 0.50 17.26 -6.05
N LEU A 48 -0.48 16.38 -5.89
CA LEU A 48 -1.69 16.37 -6.72
C LEU A 48 -2.54 17.63 -6.55
N HIS A 49 -2.52 18.24 -5.36
CA HIS A 49 -3.24 19.48 -5.07
C HIS A 49 -2.56 20.70 -5.69
N LYS A 50 -1.27 20.60 -6.04
CA LYS A 50 -0.59 21.65 -6.81
C LYS A 50 -0.98 21.55 -8.27
N ASN A 51 -1.66 22.59 -8.76
CA ASN A 51 -2.12 22.69 -10.15
C ASN A 51 -0.95 22.80 -11.16
N TYR A 52 0.25 23.17 -10.69
CA TYR A 52 1.48 23.25 -11.48
C TYR A 52 2.61 22.56 -10.72
N LEU A 53 2.97 21.35 -11.17
CA LEU A 53 4.12 20.60 -10.68
C LEU A 53 5.35 20.94 -11.51
N SER A 54 6.43 21.33 -10.84
CA SER A 54 7.76 21.46 -11.44
C SER A 54 8.29 20.10 -11.92
N GLU A 55 9.31 20.09 -12.78
CA GLU A 55 9.92 18.83 -13.27
C GLU A 55 10.44 17.95 -12.13
N GLU A 56 11.04 18.56 -11.09
CA GLU A 56 11.47 17.87 -9.88
C GLU A 56 10.29 17.22 -9.15
N GLU A 57 9.19 17.94 -8.97
CA GLU A 57 7.99 17.44 -8.30
C GLU A 57 7.29 16.33 -9.09
N LYS A 58 7.32 16.36 -10.43
CA LYS A 58 6.82 15.24 -11.26
C LYS A 58 7.65 13.98 -11.06
N VAL A 59 8.96 14.12 -10.93
CA VAL A 59 9.85 12.99 -10.63
C VAL A 59 9.56 12.45 -9.22
N GLU A 60 9.35 13.32 -8.25
CA GLU A 60 8.91 12.93 -6.90
C GLU A 60 7.55 12.22 -6.92
N GLU A 61 6.56 12.70 -7.68
CA GLU A 61 5.27 12.04 -7.81
C GLU A 61 5.43 10.60 -8.33
N VAL A 62 6.26 10.41 -9.37
CA VAL A 62 6.54 9.07 -9.92
C VAL A 62 7.27 8.19 -8.91
N LYS A 63 8.23 8.74 -8.15
CA LYS A 63 8.94 8.02 -7.08
C LYS A 63 7.98 7.62 -5.97
N LEU A 64 7.13 8.54 -5.50
CA LEU A 64 6.12 8.30 -4.47
C LEU A 64 5.12 7.23 -4.90
N LYS A 65 4.66 7.24 -6.17
CA LYS A 65 3.83 6.17 -6.73
C LYS A 65 4.54 4.81 -6.70
N LYS A 66 5.82 4.76 -7.06
CA LYS A 66 6.62 3.52 -7.00
C LYS A 66 6.80 3.04 -5.56
N TRP A 67 7.08 3.94 -4.62
CA TRP A 67 7.22 3.59 -3.20
C TRP A 67 5.90 3.11 -2.60
N LYS A 68 4.78 3.77 -2.93
CA LYS A 68 3.44 3.33 -2.54
C LYS A 68 3.14 1.93 -3.07
N LEU A 69 3.47 1.66 -4.33
CA LEU A 69 3.35 0.33 -4.92
C LEU A 69 4.20 -0.71 -4.16
N HIS A 70 5.46 -0.39 -3.90
CA HIS A 70 6.36 -1.27 -3.16
C HIS A 70 5.85 -1.59 -1.74
N VAL A 71 5.36 -0.58 -1.01
CA VAL A 71 4.75 -0.78 0.31
C VAL A 71 3.50 -1.66 0.21
N LYS A 72 2.70 -1.50 -0.85
CA LYS A 72 1.54 -2.35 -1.12
C LYS A 72 1.98 -3.81 -1.37
N ASP A 73 2.97 -4.03 -2.21
CA ASP A 73 3.51 -5.38 -2.46
C ASP A 73 4.00 -6.04 -1.17
N GLN A 74 4.69 -5.27 -0.30
CA GLN A 74 5.09 -5.75 1.02
C GLN A 74 3.89 -6.11 1.91
N MET A 75 2.85 -5.29 1.94
CA MET A 75 1.61 -5.60 2.68
C MET A 75 0.93 -6.87 2.16
N GLU A 76 0.86 -7.04 0.85
CA GLU A 76 0.22 -8.19 0.21
C GLU A 76 0.97 -9.49 0.52
N ILE A 77 2.30 -9.46 0.51
CA ILE A 77 3.14 -10.57 0.94
C ILE A 77 2.85 -10.94 2.41
N MET A 78 2.71 -9.95 3.29
CA MET A 78 2.38 -10.19 4.71
C MET A 78 0.99 -10.80 4.89
N ILE A 79 -0.02 -10.26 4.18
CA ILE A 79 -1.38 -10.80 4.18
C ILE A 79 -1.39 -12.24 3.67
N GLN A 80 -0.68 -12.53 2.59
CA GLN A 80 -0.61 -13.87 2.02
C GLN A 80 0.09 -14.85 2.97
N LYS A 81 1.21 -14.43 3.58
CA LYS A 81 1.89 -15.22 4.63
C LYS A 81 0.97 -15.50 5.81
N TYR A 82 0.21 -14.50 6.26
CA TYR A 82 -0.75 -14.66 7.35
C TYR A 82 -1.86 -15.63 6.97
N ARG A 83 -2.46 -15.52 5.78
CA ARG A 83 -3.46 -16.48 5.26
C ARG A 83 -2.92 -17.90 5.24
N GLN A 84 -1.69 -18.09 4.76
CA GLN A 84 -1.03 -19.40 4.74
C GLN A 84 -0.74 -19.94 6.14
N GLN A 85 -0.30 -19.09 7.07
CA GLN A 85 -0.06 -19.47 8.46
C GLN A 85 -1.37 -19.80 9.18
N ALA A 86 -2.42 -18.98 9.00
CA ALA A 86 -3.74 -19.21 9.54
C ALA A 86 -4.34 -20.53 9.02
N ALA A 87 -4.18 -20.82 7.71
CA ALA A 87 -4.59 -22.10 7.13
C ALA A 87 -3.79 -23.30 7.69
N LYS A 88 -2.50 -23.12 8.01
CA LYS A 88 -1.67 -24.17 8.65
C LYS A 88 -2.00 -24.37 10.13
N GLN A 89 -2.36 -23.31 10.85
CA GLN A 89 -2.81 -23.38 12.24
C GLN A 89 -4.24 -23.93 12.36
N ALA A 90 -5.07 -23.73 11.33
CA ALA A 90 -6.35 -24.40 11.15
C ALA A 90 -6.20 -25.81 10.54
N GLY A 91 -5.26 -26.61 11.08
CA GLY A 91 -5.21 -28.05 10.81
C GLY A 91 -6.55 -28.72 11.18
N PRO A 92 -6.92 -29.83 10.52
CA PRO A 92 -8.26 -30.39 10.63
C PRO A 92 -8.51 -30.76 12.09
N SER A 93 -9.50 -30.13 12.72
CA SER A 93 -10.18 -30.77 13.85
C SER A 93 -10.86 -32.02 13.30
N LYS A 94 -10.14 -33.14 13.35
CA LYS A 94 -10.66 -34.49 13.48
C LYS A 94 -9.73 -35.27 14.38
#